data_AF-A0A352WPE6-F1
#
_entry.id   AF-A0A352WPE6-F1
#
_cell.length_a   1.000
_cell.length_b   1.000
_cell.length_c   1.000
_cell.angle_alpha   90.00
_cell.angle_beta   90.00
_cell.angle_gamma   90.00
#
_symmetry.space_group_name_H-M   'P 1'
#
loop_
_entity.id
_entity.type
_entity.pdbx_description
1 polymer ?
#
loop_
_entity_poly.entity_id
_entity_poly.type
_entity_poly.pdbx_seq_one_letter_code
_entity_poly.pdbx_strand_id
1 'polypeptide(L)'
;GQSDSIERISHSLCSLEFENHRPLYNWFIQALEIYPSEQTEFARLNLNYTIMSKRKLLRLVEEGVVDGWDDPRMPTISGLRRRGYTPESIRVFADRVGVAKRNNTIDVSLLEWSLRDDLNRRAPRVMAVLNPIRLVVLNYPEGHTEMLTTVNNPEDESAGTREIPFGRELWMEADDFRVDVNKKWFRLAPGRTVRLKSAYIVEYADHIEDEHGNVTEVHVNYIPNSRSGQDTSGVKPKGTLHWVAADQAEDAEVRLYDRLFREASPEADGDFMDALNPNSLEILKGCKVEPSLAHAEVGMVFQFTRLGYFTLDSKYSIPGSPVFNRAVTLKDGWKG
;
A
#
# COMPACT_ATOMS: atom_id res chain seq x y z
N GLY A 1 -10.54 29.05 -28.23
CA GLY A 1 -10.51 29.81 -29.49
C GLY A 1 -9.86 31.15 -29.27
N GLN A 2 -10.63 32.14 -28.80
CA GLN A 2 -10.10 33.49 -28.58
C GLN A 2 -8.99 33.55 -27.52
N SER A 3 -9.17 32.91 -26.36
CA SER A 3 -8.13 32.83 -25.32
C SER A 3 -6.85 32.15 -25.83
N ASP A 4 -6.98 30.99 -26.48
CA ASP A 4 -5.84 30.29 -27.09
C ASP A 4 -5.08 31.19 -28.09
N SER A 5 -5.83 32.00 -28.84
CA SER A 5 -5.28 32.94 -29.81
C SER A 5 -4.53 34.11 -29.15
N ILE A 6 -5.09 34.69 -28.08
CA ILE A 6 -4.46 35.76 -27.29
C ILE A 6 -3.13 35.27 -26.68
N GLU A 7 -3.12 34.05 -26.17
CA GLU A 7 -1.94 33.41 -25.57
C GLU A 7 -0.98 32.78 -26.60
N ARG A 8 -1.35 32.80 -27.88
CA ARG A 8 -0.59 32.19 -28.99
C ARG A 8 -0.31 30.69 -28.78
N ILE A 9 -1.30 29.97 -28.27
CA ILE A 9 -1.25 28.51 -28.11
C ILE A 9 -1.18 27.85 -29.48
N SER A 10 -0.11 27.10 -29.74
CA SER A 10 0.03 26.36 -31.01
C SER A 10 -0.94 25.19 -31.09
N HIS A 11 -1.02 24.37 -30.04
CA HIS A 11 -1.86 23.18 -29.97
C HIS A 11 -2.76 23.23 -28.75
N SER A 12 -4.06 23.44 -28.96
CA SER A 12 -5.08 23.39 -27.93
C SER A 12 -5.56 21.95 -27.77
N LEU A 13 -5.07 21.25 -26.75
CA LEU A 13 -5.36 19.83 -26.52
C LEU A 13 -6.60 19.67 -25.63
N CYS A 14 -7.63 19.00 -26.13
CA CYS A 14 -8.88 18.76 -25.39
C CYS A 14 -9.40 17.33 -25.57
N SER A 15 -10.47 16.98 -24.87
CA SER A 15 -11.05 15.64 -24.97
C SER A 15 -12.00 15.50 -26.17
N LEU A 16 -12.26 14.26 -26.60
CA LEU A 16 -13.14 13.95 -27.75
C LEU A 16 -14.55 14.55 -27.64
N GLU A 17 -15.04 14.84 -26.44
CA GLU A 17 -16.33 15.51 -26.24
C GLU A 17 -16.43 16.87 -26.95
N PHE A 18 -15.29 17.50 -27.27
CA PHE A 18 -15.22 18.81 -27.92
C PHE A 18 -14.95 18.74 -29.44
N GLU A 19 -14.88 17.54 -30.03
CA GLU A 19 -14.62 17.39 -31.48
C GLU A 19 -15.68 18.09 -32.33
N ASN A 20 -16.95 17.97 -31.96
CA ASN A 20 -18.07 18.65 -32.63
C ASN A 20 -18.04 20.17 -32.47
N HIS A 21 -17.26 20.70 -31.52
CA HIS A 21 -17.08 22.14 -31.33
C HIS A 21 -15.92 22.71 -32.16
N ARG A 22 -15.04 21.87 -32.72
CA ARG A 22 -13.91 22.31 -33.55
C ARG A 22 -14.34 23.18 -34.75
N PRO A 23 -15.43 22.87 -35.50
CA PRO A 23 -15.87 23.75 -36.58
C PRO A 23 -16.21 25.16 -36.11
N LEU A 24 -16.84 25.29 -34.93
CA LEU A 24 -17.16 26.59 -34.33
C LEU A 24 -15.89 27.30 -33.83
N TYR A 25 -14.97 26.57 -33.21
CA TYR A 25 -13.66 27.07 -32.80
C TYR A 25 -12.90 27.68 -33.99
N ASN A 26 -12.83 26.95 -35.10
CA ASN A 26 -12.18 27.39 -36.34
C ASN A 26 -12.91 28.57 -36.97
N TRP A 27 -14.25 28.58 -36.95
CA TRP A 27 -15.03 29.69 -37.47
C TRP A 27 -14.72 30.99 -36.74
N PHE A 28 -14.63 30.99 -35.40
CA PHE A 28 -14.25 32.20 -34.66
C PHE A 28 -12.84 32.67 -34.97
N ILE A 29 -11.88 31.75 -35.14
CA ILE A 29 -10.50 32.12 -35.53
C ILE A 29 -10.49 32.81 -36.89
N GLN A 30 -11.21 32.26 -37.86
CA GLN A 30 -11.29 32.79 -39.22
C GLN A 30 -12.03 34.13 -39.25
N ALA A 31 -13.22 34.20 -38.63
CA ALA A 31 -14.08 35.38 -38.67
C ALA A 31 -13.48 36.60 -37.96
N LEU A 32 -12.62 36.38 -36.95
CA LEU A 32 -11.95 37.45 -36.21
C LEU A 32 -10.53 37.74 -36.73
N GLU A 33 -10.03 36.98 -37.71
CA GLU A 33 -8.69 37.11 -38.29
C GLU A 33 -7.56 37.07 -37.22
N ILE A 34 -7.70 36.18 -36.23
CA ILE A 34 -6.81 36.06 -35.08
C ILE A 34 -5.78 34.91 -35.24
N TYR A 35 -4.81 34.82 -34.31
CA TYR A 35 -3.77 33.77 -34.33
C TYR A 35 -4.38 32.35 -34.48
N PRO A 36 -3.90 31.55 -35.45
CA PRO A 36 -4.52 30.28 -35.83
C PRO A 36 -4.06 29.14 -34.92
N SER A 37 -4.58 29.11 -33.70
CA SER A 37 -4.38 27.97 -32.78
C SER A 37 -5.07 26.71 -33.32
N GLU A 38 -4.44 25.54 -33.20
CA GLU A 38 -4.99 24.28 -33.68
C GLU A 38 -5.58 23.44 -32.54
N GLN A 39 -6.89 23.15 -32.59
CA GLN A 39 -7.53 22.24 -31.65
C GLN A 39 -7.25 20.78 -32.04
N THR A 40 -6.73 19.99 -31.10
CA THR A 40 -6.52 18.55 -31.26
C THR A 40 -7.15 17.77 -30.10
N GLU A 41 -7.98 16.80 -30.43
CA GLU A 41 -8.73 16.02 -29.45
C GLU A 41 -8.08 14.66 -29.16
N PHE A 42 -8.22 14.19 -27.93
CA PHE A 42 -7.83 12.85 -27.51
C PHE A 42 -8.90 12.20 -26.61
N ALA A 43 -8.93 10.87 -26.56
CA ALA A 43 -9.85 10.14 -25.70
C ALA A 43 -9.52 10.37 -24.23
N ARG A 44 -10.55 10.61 -23.42
CA ARG A 44 -10.36 10.77 -21.97
C ARG A 44 -9.94 9.44 -21.34
N LEU A 45 -9.23 9.53 -20.22
CA LEU A 45 -8.97 8.39 -19.36
C LEU A 45 -10.28 7.91 -18.74
N ASN A 46 -10.58 6.62 -18.88
CA ASN A 46 -11.57 5.92 -18.07
C ASN A 46 -10.87 4.75 -17.39
N LEU A 47 -11.17 4.54 -16.12
CA LEU A 47 -10.64 3.44 -15.30
C LEU A 47 -11.81 2.53 -14.91
N ASN A 48 -11.60 1.22 -14.89
CA ASN A 48 -12.57 0.30 -14.29
C ASN A 48 -12.55 0.39 -12.75
N TYR A 49 -13.60 -0.09 -12.09
CA TYR A 49 -13.78 -0.07 -10.63
C TYR A 49 -13.74 1.33 -9.99
N THR A 50 -13.99 2.38 -10.79
CA THR A 50 -14.00 3.77 -10.33
C THR A 50 -14.97 4.61 -11.17
N ILE A 51 -15.15 5.86 -10.76
CA ILE A 51 -15.98 6.85 -11.45
C ILE A 51 -15.18 8.13 -11.67
N MET A 52 -15.29 8.73 -12.85
CA MET A 52 -14.54 9.95 -13.21
C MET A 52 -15.43 11.21 -13.25
N SER A 53 -16.75 11.05 -13.11
CA SER A 53 -17.69 12.16 -13.17
C SER A 53 -17.63 13.02 -11.91
N LYS A 54 -17.28 14.31 -12.07
CA LYS A 54 -17.24 15.28 -10.96
C LYS A 54 -18.56 15.34 -10.16
N ARG A 55 -19.71 15.25 -10.83
CA ARG A 55 -21.03 15.24 -10.18
C ARG A 55 -21.22 14.02 -9.28
N LYS A 56 -20.77 12.85 -9.71
CA LYS A 56 -20.88 11.61 -8.93
C LYS A 56 -19.87 11.56 -7.79
N LEU A 57 -18.64 12.03 -8.03
CA LEU A 57 -17.65 12.21 -6.98
C LEU A 57 -18.12 13.19 -5.89
N LEU A 58 -18.79 14.28 -6.27
CA LEU A 58 -19.40 15.20 -5.31
C LEU A 58 -20.45 14.49 -4.44
N ARG A 59 -21.32 13.67 -5.04
CA ARG A 59 -22.33 12.90 -4.30
C ARG A 59 -21.70 11.96 -3.26
N LEU A 60 -20.59 11.28 -3.58
CA LEU A 60 -19.86 10.44 -2.62
C LEU A 60 -19.41 11.23 -1.38
N VAL A 61 -18.98 12.49 -1.59
CA VAL A 61 -18.53 13.39 -0.52
C VAL A 61 -19.72 13.91 0.29
N GLU A 62 -20.77 14.40 -0.38
CA GLU A 62 -21.95 14.98 0.27
C GLU A 62 -22.75 13.94 1.07
N GLU A 63 -22.80 12.69 0.61
CA GLU A 63 -23.47 11.58 1.32
C GLU A 63 -22.56 10.88 2.34
N GLY A 64 -21.32 11.34 2.53
CA GLY A 64 -20.41 10.83 3.57
C GLY A 64 -19.88 9.41 3.34
N VAL A 65 -19.95 8.89 2.10
CA VAL A 65 -19.36 7.59 1.73
C VAL A 65 -17.83 7.62 1.83
N VAL A 66 -17.26 8.78 1.51
CA VAL A 66 -15.83 9.09 1.61
C VAL A 66 -15.58 10.25 2.56
N ASP A 67 -14.39 10.29 3.18
CA ASP A 67 -14.05 11.28 4.22
C ASP A 67 -13.69 12.68 3.67
N GLY A 68 -13.79 12.86 2.35
CA GLY A 68 -13.53 14.10 1.63
C GLY A 68 -13.08 13.88 0.18
N TRP A 69 -12.76 14.98 -0.51
CA TRP A 69 -12.17 14.94 -1.85
C TRP A 69 -10.77 14.34 -1.87
N ASP A 70 -10.09 14.29 -0.73
CA ASP A 70 -8.78 13.70 -0.52
C ASP A 70 -8.84 12.29 0.10
N ASP A 71 -10.01 11.66 0.17
CA ASP A 71 -10.13 10.28 0.68
C ASP A 71 -9.22 9.34 -0.13
N PRO A 72 -8.42 8.46 0.52
CA PRO A 72 -7.50 7.55 -0.16
C PRO A 72 -8.14 6.52 -1.12
N ARG A 73 -9.48 6.46 -1.19
CA ARG A 73 -10.25 5.64 -2.15
C ARG A 73 -10.72 6.45 -3.37
N MET A 74 -10.63 7.78 -3.32
CA MET A 74 -11.07 8.66 -4.40
C MET A 74 -10.04 8.72 -5.53
N PRO A 75 -10.47 8.75 -6.81
CA PRO A 75 -9.57 8.86 -7.97
C PRO A 75 -9.06 10.30 -8.19
N THR A 76 -9.11 11.16 -7.18
CA THR A 76 -8.57 12.51 -7.24
C THR A 76 -7.06 12.49 -7.01
N ILE A 77 -6.36 13.48 -7.55
CA ILE A 77 -4.90 13.61 -7.31
C ILE A 77 -4.60 13.79 -5.81
N SER A 78 -5.45 14.49 -5.06
CA SER A 78 -5.33 14.62 -3.61
C SER A 78 -5.54 13.29 -2.89
N GLY A 79 -6.54 12.50 -3.28
CA GLY A 79 -6.81 11.18 -2.73
C GLY A 79 -5.67 10.19 -3.01
N LEU A 80 -5.20 10.14 -4.25
CA LEU A 80 -4.05 9.33 -4.64
C LEU A 80 -2.79 9.74 -3.86
N ARG A 81 -2.51 11.04 -3.70
CA ARG A 81 -1.38 11.52 -2.91
C ARG A 81 -1.47 11.07 -1.45
N ARG A 82 -2.64 11.26 -0.81
CA ARG A 82 -2.86 10.85 0.59
C ARG A 82 -2.86 9.33 0.78
N ARG A 83 -3.22 8.59 -0.27
CA ARG A 83 -3.09 7.13 -0.36
C ARG A 83 -1.64 6.66 -0.39
N GLY A 84 -0.70 7.50 -0.84
CA GLY A 84 0.72 7.16 -0.98
C GLY A 84 1.17 6.96 -2.42
N TYR A 85 0.37 7.37 -3.41
CA TYR A 85 0.83 7.43 -4.80
C TYR A 85 1.89 8.50 -4.98
N THR A 86 2.89 8.16 -5.79
CA THR A 86 4.02 9.03 -6.08
C THR A 86 3.77 9.77 -7.39
N PRO A 87 4.29 11.01 -7.54
CA PRO A 87 4.25 11.69 -8.83
C PRO A 87 4.87 10.86 -9.96
N GLU A 88 5.92 10.11 -9.66
CA GLU A 88 6.60 9.21 -10.61
C GLU A 88 5.66 8.10 -11.09
N SER A 89 4.96 7.42 -10.17
CA SER A 89 4.03 6.34 -10.52
C SER A 89 2.87 6.82 -11.42
N ILE A 90 2.36 8.02 -11.18
CA ILE A 90 1.26 8.61 -11.98
C ILE A 90 1.75 8.96 -13.39
N ARG A 91 2.96 9.51 -13.52
CA ARG A 91 3.55 9.80 -14.84
C ARG A 91 3.82 8.51 -15.62
N VAL A 92 4.40 7.50 -14.99
CA VAL A 92 4.62 6.17 -15.62
C VAL A 92 3.30 5.53 -16.05
N PHE A 93 2.25 5.65 -15.23
CA PHE A 93 0.91 5.21 -15.61
C PHE A 93 0.40 5.95 -16.85
N ALA A 94 0.48 7.28 -16.88
CA ALA A 94 0.05 8.08 -18.02
C ALA A 94 0.81 7.72 -19.31
N ASP A 95 2.13 7.55 -19.23
CA ASP A 95 2.97 7.15 -20.37
C ASP A 95 2.57 5.76 -20.92
N ARG A 96 2.23 4.82 -20.02
CA ARG A 96 1.82 3.46 -20.40
C ARG A 96 0.43 3.40 -21.01
N VAL A 97 -0.50 4.22 -20.53
CA VAL A 97 -1.84 4.34 -21.12
C VAL A 97 -1.75 4.92 -22.53
N GLY A 98 -0.84 5.88 -22.73
CA GLY A 98 -0.65 6.58 -23.99
C GLY A 98 -1.81 7.50 -24.33
N VAL A 99 -1.72 8.12 -25.51
CA VAL A 99 -2.73 9.08 -26.01
C VAL A 99 -3.26 8.58 -27.34
N ALA A 100 -4.58 8.38 -27.42
CA ALA A 100 -5.26 7.90 -28.63
C ALA A 100 -6.60 8.60 -28.84
N LYS A 101 -7.15 8.53 -30.06
CA LYS A 101 -8.49 9.05 -30.40
C LYS A 101 -9.63 8.03 -30.20
N ARG A 102 -9.34 6.87 -29.61
CA ARG A 102 -10.35 5.84 -29.34
C ARG A 102 -10.60 5.74 -27.84
N ASN A 103 -11.87 5.80 -27.44
CA ASN A 103 -12.25 5.54 -26.05
C ASN A 103 -11.82 4.13 -25.63
N ASN A 104 -11.14 4.06 -24.49
CA ASN A 104 -10.72 2.82 -23.87
C ASN A 104 -10.94 2.91 -22.36
N THR A 105 -11.20 1.77 -21.73
CA THR A 105 -11.23 1.63 -20.27
C THR A 105 -9.96 0.92 -19.85
N ILE A 106 -9.17 1.58 -19.01
CA ILE A 106 -7.92 1.06 -18.49
C ILE A 106 -8.20 0.31 -17.20
N ASP A 107 -7.50 -0.80 -17.01
CA ASP A 107 -7.59 -1.54 -15.76
C ASP A 107 -6.85 -0.81 -14.63
N VAL A 108 -7.52 -0.62 -13.48
CA VAL A 108 -6.94 -0.01 -12.28
C VAL A 108 -5.72 -0.76 -11.76
N SER A 109 -5.58 -2.06 -12.05
CA SER A 109 -4.39 -2.85 -11.75
C SER A 109 -3.14 -2.29 -12.42
N LEU A 110 -3.24 -1.60 -13.58
CA LEU A 110 -2.10 -0.92 -14.20
C LEU A 110 -1.62 0.27 -13.36
N LEU A 111 -2.55 1.03 -12.79
CA LEU A 111 -2.21 2.15 -11.90
C LEU A 111 -1.54 1.65 -10.62
N GLU A 112 -2.09 0.59 -10.01
CA GLU A 112 -1.47 -0.05 -8.86
C GLU A 112 -0.11 -0.67 -9.18
N TRP A 113 0.04 -1.27 -10.37
CA TRP A 113 1.31 -1.81 -10.85
C TRP A 113 2.37 -0.71 -10.97
N SER A 114 2.04 0.44 -11.56
CA SER A 114 2.97 1.58 -11.66
C SER A 114 3.45 2.06 -10.30
N LEU A 115 2.57 2.02 -9.29
CA LEU A 115 2.95 2.36 -7.91
C LEU A 115 3.86 1.29 -7.29
N ARG A 116 3.53 0.00 -7.45
CA ARG A 116 4.37 -1.11 -6.95
C ARG A 116 5.77 -1.07 -7.57
N ASP A 117 5.87 -0.81 -8.87
CA ASP A 117 7.12 -0.76 -9.62
C ASP A 117 8.03 0.37 -9.13
N ASP A 118 7.47 1.56 -8.89
CA ASP A 118 8.20 2.70 -8.32
C ASP A 118 8.64 2.42 -6.87
N LEU A 119 7.70 2.00 -6.01
CA LEU A 119 7.97 1.81 -4.58
C LEU A 119 8.89 0.62 -4.29
N ASN A 120 8.89 -0.44 -5.10
CA ASN A 120 9.80 -1.57 -4.88
C ASN A 120 11.27 -1.17 -4.95
N ARG A 121 11.59 -0.17 -5.78
CA ARG A 121 12.96 0.33 -5.97
C ARG A 121 13.41 1.29 -4.87
N ARG A 122 12.49 2.08 -4.28
CA ARG A 122 12.85 3.21 -3.42
C ARG A 122 12.37 3.12 -1.97
N ALA A 123 11.31 2.36 -1.68
CA ALA A 123 10.70 2.35 -0.36
C ALA A 123 11.56 1.53 0.63
N PRO A 124 11.96 2.11 1.78
CA PRO A 124 12.63 1.36 2.82
C PRO A 124 11.70 0.27 3.39
N ARG A 125 12.27 -0.90 3.67
CA ARG A 125 11.61 -2.08 4.21
C ARG A 125 11.69 -2.09 5.72
N VAL A 126 10.53 -1.97 6.34
CA VAL A 126 10.35 -1.92 7.80
C VAL A 126 9.50 -3.10 8.27
N MET A 127 9.51 -3.38 9.56
CA MET A 127 8.68 -4.39 10.19
C MET A 127 7.48 -3.75 10.89
N ALA A 128 6.32 -4.34 10.65
CA ALA A 128 5.07 -4.00 11.31
C ALA A 128 4.25 -5.28 11.43
N VAL A 129 3.48 -5.41 12.49
CA VAL A 129 2.58 -6.53 12.77
C VAL A 129 1.17 -5.97 12.85
N LEU A 130 0.30 -6.40 11.92
CA LEU A 130 -1.05 -5.86 11.81
C LEU A 130 -2.04 -6.56 12.72
N ASN A 131 -1.89 -7.87 12.89
CA ASN A 131 -2.70 -8.69 13.78
C ASN A 131 -1.78 -9.34 14.84
N PRO A 132 -1.41 -8.63 15.91
CA PRO A 132 -0.36 -9.05 16.82
C PRO A 132 -0.78 -10.19 17.75
N ILE A 133 0.04 -11.24 17.79
CA ILE A 133 0.08 -12.23 18.88
C ILE A 133 1.48 -12.25 19.49
N ARG A 134 1.57 -12.64 20.77
CA ARG A 134 2.86 -12.71 21.46
C ARG A 134 3.70 -13.88 20.96
N LEU A 135 4.98 -13.64 20.79
CA LEU A 135 6.00 -14.63 20.48
C LEU A 135 7.08 -14.55 21.56
N VAL A 136 7.23 -15.59 22.36
CA VAL A 136 8.19 -15.63 23.47
C VAL A 136 9.33 -16.59 23.15
N VAL A 137 10.56 -16.07 23.17
CA VAL A 137 11.78 -16.85 22.94
C VAL A 137 12.27 -17.40 24.29
N LEU A 138 11.85 -18.61 24.64
CA LEU A 138 12.00 -19.21 25.97
C LEU A 138 13.45 -19.31 26.46
N ASN A 139 14.39 -19.57 25.56
CA ASN A 139 15.81 -19.70 25.89
C ASN A 139 16.62 -18.40 25.68
N TYR A 140 15.96 -17.26 25.40
CA TYR A 140 16.62 -15.95 25.37
C TYR A 140 16.60 -15.31 26.76
N PRO A 141 17.71 -14.70 27.23
CA PRO A 141 17.80 -14.12 28.57
C PRO A 141 16.76 -13.01 28.80
N GLU A 142 16.11 -13.04 29.97
CA GLU A 142 15.19 -11.98 30.40
C GLU A 142 15.93 -10.64 30.59
N GLY A 143 15.32 -9.54 30.17
CA GLY A 143 15.88 -8.19 30.29
C GLY A 143 17.08 -7.91 29.37
N HIS A 144 17.46 -8.84 28.50
CA HIS A 144 18.51 -8.63 27.51
C HIS A 144 17.92 -8.16 26.17
N THR A 145 18.49 -7.08 25.62
CA THR A 145 18.16 -6.57 24.29
C THR A 145 19.42 -6.53 23.44
N GLU A 146 19.35 -7.11 22.25
CA GLU A 146 20.40 -7.08 21.25
C GLU A 146 19.96 -6.23 20.05
N MET A 147 20.85 -5.37 19.57
CA MET A 147 20.62 -4.60 18.35
C MET A 147 21.08 -5.43 17.15
N LEU A 148 20.14 -5.76 16.27
CA LEU A 148 20.39 -6.54 15.06
C LEU A 148 20.37 -5.64 13.84
N THR A 149 21.38 -5.77 12.97
CA THR A 149 21.46 -5.00 11.74
C THR A 149 20.55 -5.58 10.65
N THR A 150 19.78 -4.73 9.99
CA THR A 150 18.94 -5.08 8.83
C THR A 150 19.13 -4.09 7.69
N VAL A 151 19.04 -4.56 6.45
CA VAL A 151 19.16 -3.73 5.25
C VAL A 151 17.88 -2.95 5.02
N ASN A 152 17.98 -1.65 4.74
CA ASN A 152 16.82 -0.80 4.50
C ASN A 152 16.14 -1.13 3.16
N ASN A 153 16.91 -1.36 2.10
CA ASN A 153 16.35 -1.69 0.79
C ASN A 153 17.29 -2.65 0.03
N PRO A 154 16.97 -3.95 -0.14
CA PRO A 154 17.78 -4.87 -0.93
C PRO A 154 17.88 -4.52 -2.42
N GLU A 155 17.00 -3.67 -2.96
CA GLU A 155 17.07 -3.20 -4.35
C GLU A 155 17.97 -1.95 -4.50
N ASP A 156 18.45 -1.39 -3.38
CA ASP A 156 19.28 -0.18 -3.35
C ASP A 156 20.39 -0.32 -2.31
N GLU A 157 21.59 -0.66 -2.77
CA GLU A 157 22.78 -0.80 -1.93
C GLU A 157 23.15 0.49 -1.18
N SER A 158 22.72 1.66 -1.69
CA SER A 158 22.98 2.95 -1.07
C SER A 158 22.00 3.31 0.07
N ALA A 159 20.90 2.58 0.22
CA ALA A 159 19.89 2.80 1.26
C ALA A 159 20.40 2.48 2.68
N GLY A 160 21.58 1.85 2.79
CA GLY A 160 22.24 1.56 4.04
C GLY A 160 21.51 0.52 4.88
N THR A 161 21.83 0.52 6.18
CA THR A 161 21.29 -0.40 7.17
C THR A 161 20.72 0.36 8.35
N ARG A 162 19.91 -0.33 9.15
CA ARG A 162 19.47 0.16 10.46
C ARG A 162 19.57 -0.95 11.48
N GLU A 163 19.51 -0.58 12.75
CA GLU A 163 19.43 -1.52 13.85
C GLU A 163 17.97 -1.70 14.30
N ILE A 164 17.63 -2.93 14.65
CA ILE A 164 16.32 -3.32 15.19
C ILE A 164 16.55 -4.04 16.53
N PRO A 165 15.80 -3.68 17.59
CA PRO A 165 15.92 -4.35 18.89
C PRO A 165 15.39 -5.77 18.80
N PHE A 166 16.08 -6.72 19.41
CA PHE A 166 15.64 -8.11 19.58
C PHE A 166 15.76 -8.50 21.05
N GLY A 167 14.75 -9.18 21.57
CA GLY A 167 14.70 -9.62 22.94
C GLY A 167 13.89 -10.90 23.09
N ARG A 168 13.57 -11.23 24.34
CA ARG A 168 12.78 -12.41 24.70
C ARG A 168 11.34 -12.33 24.19
N GLU A 169 10.70 -11.17 24.31
CA GLU A 169 9.30 -10.97 23.99
C GLU A 169 9.15 -10.19 22.68
N LEU A 170 8.44 -10.77 21.71
CA LEU A 170 8.24 -10.22 20.38
C LEU A 170 6.75 -10.26 20.03
N TRP A 171 6.37 -9.47 19.03
CA TRP A 171 5.10 -9.56 18.32
C TRP A 171 5.31 -10.24 16.97
N MET A 172 4.37 -11.10 16.58
CA MET A 172 4.29 -11.69 15.24
C MET A 172 2.84 -11.62 14.73
N GLU A 173 2.64 -11.82 13.42
CA GLU A 173 1.29 -11.93 12.88
C GLU A 173 0.61 -13.20 13.41
N ALA A 174 -0.65 -13.07 13.84
CA ALA A 174 -1.50 -14.21 14.19
C ALA A 174 -1.56 -15.22 13.04
N ASP A 175 -1.67 -14.72 11.81
CA ASP A 175 -1.70 -15.51 10.58
C ASP A 175 -0.40 -16.27 10.30
N ASP A 176 0.68 -15.99 11.02
CA ASP A 176 1.95 -16.70 10.87
C ASP A 176 2.09 -17.95 11.73
N PHE A 177 1.11 -18.25 12.58
CA PHE A 177 1.05 -19.48 13.36
C PHE A 177 -0.25 -20.25 13.14
N ARG A 178 -0.14 -21.57 13.01
CA ARG A 178 -1.27 -22.51 13.01
C ARG A 178 -0.85 -23.85 13.61
N VAL A 179 -1.73 -24.45 14.40
CA VAL A 179 -1.52 -25.79 14.99
C VAL A 179 -1.59 -26.85 13.89
N ASP A 180 -2.70 -26.89 13.14
CA ASP A 180 -2.91 -27.86 12.08
C ASP A 180 -2.54 -27.30 10.70
N VAL A 181 -1.52 -27.89 10.09
CA VAL A 181 -0.96 -27.39 8.83
C VAL A 181 -0.67 -28.48 7.82
N ASN A 182 -0.85 -28.15 6.54
CA ASN A 182 -0.46 -29.00 5.42
C ASN A 182 1.04 -28.84 5.08
N LYS A 183 1.56 -29.68 4.17
CA LYS A 183 2.97 -29.64 3.74
C LYS A 183 3.38 -28.34 3.01
N LYS A 184 2.42 -27.53 2.54
CA LYS A 184 2.64 -26.25 1.85
C LYS A 184 2.63 -25.05 2.82
N TRP A 185 2.46 -25.28 4.12
CA TRP A 185 2.66 -24.27 5.15
C TRP A 185 4.14 -24.13 5.47
N PHE A 186 4.69 -22.94 5.23
CA PHE A 186 6.10 -22.62 5.46
C PHE A 186 6.31 -21.65 6.63
N ARG A 187 5.25 -21.31 7.36
CA ARG A 187 5.28 -20.43 8.55
C ARG A 187 5.36 -21.30 9.82
N LEU A 188 5.21 -20.69 11.00
CA LEU A 188 5.39 -21.38 12.27
C LEU A 188 4.22 -22.35 12.51
N ALA A 189 4.53 -23.52 13.05
CA ALA A 189 3.59 -24.56 13.44
C ALA A 189 4.33 -25.58 14.33
N PRO A 190 3.61 -26.45 15.06
CA PRO A 190 4.21 -27.54 15.81
C PRO A 190 5.23 -28.37 14.99
N GLY A 191 6.43 -28.56 15.53
CA GLY A 191 7.52 -29.30 14.88
C GLY A 191 8.14 -28.62 13.65
N ARG A 192 7.93 -27.30 13.48
CA ARG A 192 8.56 -26.50 12.40
C ARG A 192 9.58 -25.52 12.96
N THR A 193 10.56 -25.21 12.10
CA THR A 193 11.50 -24.12 12.29
C THR A 193 11.28 -23.03 11.24
N VAL A 194 11.43 -21.78 11.65
CA VAL A 194 11.30 -20.59 10.79
C VAL A 194 12.43 -19.61 11.09
N ARG A 195 12.77 -18.77 10.11
CA ARG A 195 13.70 -17.67 10.32
C ARG A 195 12.93 -16.41 10.74
N LEU A 196 13.34 -15.77 11.80
CA LEU A 196 12.94 -14.39 12.08
C LEU A 196 13.80 -13.46 11.22
N LYS A 197 13.17 -12.55 10.47
CA LYS A 197 13.85 -11.67 9.51
C LYS A 197 14.98 -10.91 10.22
N SER A 198 16.19 -10.99 9.66
CA SER A 198 17.39 -10.33 10.17
C SER A 198 17.82 -10.75 11.59
N ALA A 199 17.25 -11.84 12.12
CA ALA A 199 17.55 -12.38 13.44
C ALA A 199 17.91 -13.88 13.38
N TYR A 200 17.36 -14.68 14.30
CA TYR A 200 17.69 -16.08 14.47
C TYR A 200 16.68 -17.01 13.77
N ILE A 201 17.07 -18.28 13.63
CA ILE A 201 16.14 -19.37 13.38
C ILE A 201 15.53 -19.76 14.73
N VAL A 202 14.22 -19.93 14.75
CA VAL A 202 13.46 -20.36 15.92
C VAL A 202 12.72 -21.66 15.64
N GLU A 203 12.59 -22.48 16.67
CA GLU A 203 11.85 -23.74 16.69
C GLU A 203 10.66 -23.62 17.62
N TYR A 204 9.50 -24.09 17.16
CA TYR A 204 8.30 -24.18 17.99
C TYR A 204 8.57 -24.99 19.28
N ALA A 205 8.14 -24.45 20.42
CA ALA A 205 8.17 -25.15 21.71
C ALA A 205 6.75 -25.45 22.19
N ASP A 206 5.91 -24.42 22.36
CA ASP A 206 4.54 -24.54 22.85
C ASP A 206 3.68 -23.33 22.40
N HIS A 207 2.41 -23.31 22.77
CA HIS A 207 1.52 -22.15 22.63
C HIS A 207 0.47 -22.10 23.74
N ILE A 208 -0.12 -20.93 23.94
CA ILE A 208 -1.20 -20.69 24.89
C ILE A 208 -2.46 -20.33 24.10
N GLU A 209 -3.57 -20.96 24.45
CA GLU A 209 -4.90 -20.69 23.92
C GLU A 209 -5.78 -19.99 24.97
N ASP A 210 -6.72 -19.17 24.51
CA ASP A 210 -7.79 -18.62 25.35
C ASP A 210 -8.93 -19.64 25.58
N GLU A 211 -9.93 -19.26 26.36
CA GLU A 211 -11.11 -20.10 26.66
C GLU A 211 -11.94 -20.49 25.42
N HIS A 212 -11.73 -19.82 24.28
CA HIS A 212 -12.41 -20.06 23.02
C HIS A 212 -11.53 -20.85 22.03
N GLY A 213 -10.31 -21.26 22.43
CA GLY A 213 -9.35 -21.97 21.58
C GLY A 213 -8.59 -21.07 20.61
N ASN A 214 -8.58 -19.76 20.80
CA ASN A 214 -7.74 -18.86 20.00
C ASN A 214 -6.34 -18.79 20.58
N VAL A 215 -5.33 -18.91 19.73
CA VAL A 215 -3.92 -18.79 20.14
C VAL A 215 -3.61 -17.34 20.49
N THR A 216 -3.20 -17.09 21.74
CA THR A 216 -2.83 -15.76 22.24
C THR A 216 -1.32 -15.56 22.32
N GLU A 217 -0.55 -16.63 22.50
CA GLU A 217 0.89 -16.59 22.68
C GLU A 217 1.55 -17.85 22.11
N VAL A 218 2.69 -17.68 21.44
CA VAL A 218 3.47 -18.79 20.88
C VAL A 218 4.86 -18.77 21.50
N HIS A 219 5.31 -19.92 21.97
CA HIS A 219 6.62 -20.10 22.58
C HIS A 219 7.56 -20.78 21.61
N VAL A 220 8.78 -20.26 21.52
CA VAL A 220 9.82 -20.80 20.65
C VAL A 220 11.17 -20.85 21.35
N ASN A 221 12.07 -21.70 20.86
CA ASN A 221 13.48 -21.65 21.21
C ASN A 221 14.28 -21.13 20.01
N TYR A 222 15.17 -20.17 20.23
CA TYR A 222 16.09 -19.75 19.17
C TYR A 222 17.30 -20.67 19.10
N ILE A 223 17.90 -20.79 17.91
CA ILE A 223 19.12 -21.53 17.67
C ILE A 223 20.32 -20.57 17.76
N PRO A 224 21.21 -20.66 18.75
CA PRO A 224 22.22 -19.60 19.01
C PRO A 224 23.17 -19.31 17.85
N ASN A 225 23.61 -20.34 17.14
CA ASN A 225 24.54 -20.21 16.01
C ASN A 225 23.86 -19.96 14.66
N SER A 226 22.63 -19.43 14.65
CA SER A 226 21.80 -19.20 13.45
C SER A 226 21.57 -17.73 13.09
N ARG A 227 22.27 -16.81 13.76
CA ARG A 227 22.17 -15.35 13.55
C ARG A 227 22.28 -15.02 12.05
N SER A 228 21.35 -14.21 11.54
CA SER A 228 21.31 -13.81 10.14
C SER A 228 22.65 -13.19 9.70
N GLY A 229 23.18 -13.64 8.56
CA GLY A 229 24.50 -13.22 8.06
C GLY A 229 25.69 -13.99 8.65
N GLN A 230 25.49 -14.78 9.71
CA GLN A 230 26.54 -15.57 10.41
C GLN A 230 26.06 -16.99 10.75
N ASP A 231 25.09 -17.52 10.00
CA ASP A 231 24.44 -18.80 10.29
C ASP A 231 25.39 -19.99 10.01
N THR A 232 25.67 -20.77 11.06
CA THR A 232 26.46 -22.01 11.02
C THR A 232 25.69 -23.21 11.57
N SER A 233 24.38 -23.06 11.78
CA SER A 233 23.52 -24.08 12.40
C SER A 233 23.27 -25.30 11.50
N GLY A 234 23.42 -25.14 10.18
CA GLY A 234 23.05 -26.16 9.20
C GLY A 234 21.53 -26.33 9.00
N VAL A 235 20.71 -25.60 9.77
CA VAL A 235 19.25 -25.66 9.69
C VAL A 235 18.76 -24.84 8.49
N LYS A 236 17.87 -25.43 7.69
CA LYS A 236 17.29 -24.79 6.50
C LYS A 236 15.80 -24.53 6.73
N PRO A 237 15.42 -23.38 7.32
CA PRO A 237 14.02 -23.05 7.53
C PRO A 237 13.32 -22.80 6.19
N LYS A 238 12.04 -23.17 6.11
CA LYS A 238 11.26 -23.02 4.86
C LYS A 238 10.67 -21.63 4.66
N GLY A 239 10.53 -20.85 5.73
CA GLY A 239 9.96 -19.51 5.69
C GLY A 239 10.71 -18.53 6.56
N THR A 240 10.49 -17.25 6.26
CA THR A 240 10.98 -16.12 7.04
C THR A 240 9.80 -15.26 7.46
N LEU A 241 9.71 -14.94 8.75
CA LEU A 241 8.65 -14.14 9.35
C LEU A 241 9.20 -12.77 9.75
N HIS A 242 8.40 -11.73 9.59
CA HIS A 242 8.66 -10.43 10.23
C HIS A 242 8.14 -10.46 11.66
N TRP A 243 8.66 -9.57 12.49
CA TRP A 243 8.39 -9.52 13.92
C TRP A 243 8.72 -8.10 14.43
N VAL A 244 8.27 -7.74 15.62
CA VAL A 244 8.61 -6.48 16.28
C VAL A 244 8.91 -6.76 17.75
N ALA A 245 9.95 -6.17 18.34
CA ALA A 245 10.23 -6.34 19.77
C ALA A 245 9.10 -5.78 20.64
N ALA A 246 8.64 -6.52 21.64
CA ALA A 246 7.43 -6.16 22.37
C ALA A 246 7.61 -4.94 23.29
N ASP A 247 8.81 -4.76 23.85
CA ASP A 247 9.20 -3.69 24.78
C ASP A 247 9.42 -2.34 24.09
N GLN A 248 9.74 -2.35 22.79
CA GLN A 248 10.03 -1.16 21.99
C GLN A 248 9.07 -1.01 20.79
N ALA A 249 7.99 -1.79 20.75
CA ALA A 249 6.97 -1.63 19.72
C ALA A 249 6.18 -0.33 19.94
N GLU A 250 5.97 0.41 18.87
CA GLU A 250 5.03 1.53 18.87
C GLU A 250 3.65 1.04 18.43
N ASP A 251 2.61 1.57 19.06
CA ASP A 251 1.23 1.31 18.68
C ASP A 251 0.83 2.17 17.48
N ALA A 252 0.12 1.57 16.52
CA ALA A 252 -0.38 2.27 15.34
C ALA A 252 -1.80 1.84 14.98
N GLU A 253 -2.53 2.76 14.35
CA GLU A 253 -3.70 2.43 13.54
C GLU A 253 -3.24 2.17 12.10
N VAL A 254 -3.76 1.12 11.47
CA VAL A 254 -3.46 0.80 10.08
C VAL A 254 -4.76 0.69 9.30
N ARG A 255 -4.82 1.43 8.18
CA ARG A 255 -5.98 1.50 7.30
C ARG A 255 -5.73 0.72 6.03
N LEU A 256 -6.40 -0.41 5.95
CA LEU A 256 -6.36 -1.31 4.80
C LEU A 256 -7.48 -0.93 3.86
N TYR A 257 -7.11 -0.22 2.80
CA TYR A 257 -8.06 0.13 1.77
C TYR A 257 -8.05 -0.89 0.64
N ASP A 258 -9.19 -0.97 -0.06
CA ASP A 258 -9.42 -1.73 -1.29
C ASP A 258 -10.14 -0.83 -2.32
N ARG A 259 -10.51 -1.39 -3.48
CA ARG A 259 -11.29 -0.69 -4.51
C ARG A 259 -12.61 -0.19 -3.93
N LEU A 260 -12.98 1.06 -4.26
CA LEU A 260 -14.21 1.70 -3.76
C LEU A 260 -15.48 1.01 -4.29
N PHE A 261 -15.41 0.46 -5.50
CA PHE A 261 -16.49 -0.28 -6.13
C PHE A 261 -16.08 -1.73 -6.33
N ARG A 262 -17.05 -2.65 -6.17
CA ARG A 262 -16.84 -4.09 -6.36
C ARG A 262 -16.98 -4.53 -7.81
N GLU A 263 -17.51 -3.68 -8.68
CA GLU A 263 -17.82 -3.96 -10.08
C GLU A 263 -16.93 -3.16 -11.03
N ALA A 264 -16.52 -3.78 -12.14
CA ALA A 264 -15.63 -3.15 -13.11
C ALA A 264 -16.25 -1.92 -13.78
N SER A 265 -17.57 -1.92 -13.99
CA SER A 265 -18.33 -0.77 -14.49
C SER A 265 -19.44 -0.43 -13.50
N PRO A 266 -19.16 0.41 -12.47
CA PRO A 266 -20.14 0.74 -11.43
C PRO A 266 -21.40 1.42 -11.95
N GLU A 267 -21.41 1.86 -13.21
CA GLU A 267 -22.51 2.59 -13.83
C GLU A 267 -23.36 1.72 -14.76
N ALA A 268 -23.05 0.43 -14.89
CA ALA A 268 -23.72 -0.46 -15.85
C ALA A 268 -25.16 -0.80 -15.43
N ASP A 269 -25.36 -1.15 -14.16
CA ASP A 269 -26.61 -1.70 -13.64
C ASP A 269 -27.20 -0.83 -12.52
N GLY A 270 -27.85 0.29 -12.88
CA GLY A 270 -28.61 1.12 -11.93
C GLY A 270 -27.83 2.29 -11.32
N ASP A 271 -28.05 2.56 -10.02
CA ASP A 271 -27.32 3.62 -9.32
C ASP A 271 -25.92 3.13 -8.92
N PHE A 272 -24.89 3.90 -9.21
CA PHE A 272 -23.50 3.52 -8.93
C PHE A 272 -23.20 3.32 -7.45
N MET A 273 -24.04 3.87 -6.58
CA MET A 273 -23.97 3.67 -5.13
C MET A 273 -24.24 2.21 -4.73
N ASP A 274 -25.02 1.47 -5.52
CA ASP A 274 -25.32 0.06 -5.25
C ASP A 274 -24.11 -0.86 -5.51
N ALA A 275 -23.14 -0.39 -6.29
CA ALA A 275 -21.89 -1.09 -6.60
C ALA A 275 -20.75 -0.81 -5.59
N LEU A 276 -21.01 -0.05 -4.52
CA LEU A 276 -20.02 0.25 -3.49
C LEU A 276 -19.50 -1.02 -2.81
N ASN A 277 -18.20 -1.05 -2.55
CA ASN A 277 -17.54 -2.10 -1.80
C ASN A 277 -17.60 -1.78 -0.28
N PRO A 278 -18.36 -2.53 0.53
CA PRO A 278 -18.42 -2.31 1.97
C PRO A 278 -17.07 -2.59 2.65
N ASN A 279 -16.20 -3.37 2.02
CA ASN A 279 -14.85 -3.69 2.50
C ASN A 279 -13.78 -2.76 1.88
N SER A 280 -14.18 -1.62 1.32
CA SER A 280 -13.23 -0.66 0.71
C SER A 280 -12.27 -0.02 1.72
N LEU A 281 -12.59 -0.09 3.02
CA LEU A 281 -11.76 0.35 4.13
C LEU A 281 -11.96 -0.56 5.33
N GLU A 282 -10.87 -1.14 5.82
CA GLU A 282 -10.77 -1.82 7.10
C GLU A 282 -9.77 -1.04 7.98
N ILE A 283 -10.16 -0.75 9.22
CA ILE A 283 -9.33 -0.03 10.19
C ILE A 283 -8.89 -1.01 11.27
N LEU A 284 -7.58 -1.27 11.32
CA LEU A 284 -6.94 -2.08 12.34
C LEU A 284 -6.35 -1.19 13.42
N LYS A 285 -6.60 -1.53 14.68
CA LYS A 285 -6.07 -0.83 15.86
C LYS A 285 -5.15 -1.75 16.64
N GLY A 286 -4.21 -1.15 17.38
CA GLY A 286 -3.25 -1.92 18.19
C GLY A 286 -2.22 -2.67 17.34
N CYS A 287 -2.01 -2.25 16.08
CA CYS A 287 -0.93 -2.78 15.27
C CYS A 287 0.41 -2.37 15.91
N LYS A 288 1.43 -3.21 15.76
CA LYS A 288 2.75 -2.99 16.36
C LYS A 288 3.76 -2.67 15.28
N VAL A 289 4.41 -1.52 15.36
CA VAL A 289 5.41 -1.09 14.37
C VAL A 289 6.79 -0.97 15.01
N GLU A 290 7.85 -1.20 14.22
CA GLU A 290 9.22 -1.06 14.73
C GLU A 290 9.55 0.40 15.12
N PRO A 291 10.48 0.63 16.07
CA PRO A 291 10.76 1.96 16.61
C PRO A 291 11.14 3.02 15.57
N SER A 292 11.75 2.60 14.45
CA SER A 292 12.17 3.50 13.38
C SER A 292 11.00 4.32 12.79
N LEU A 293 9.77 3.79 12.90
CA LEU A 293 8.56 4.42 12.40
C LEU A 293 8.01 5.53 13.32
N ALA A 294 8.56 5.71 14.52
CA ALA A 294 8.25 6.87 15.38
C ALA A 294 8.64 8.20 14.71
N HIS A 295 9.61 8.15 13.77
CA HIS A 295 10.09 9.29 13.00
C HIS A 295 9.55 9.29 11.56
N ALA A 296 8.49 8.54 11.27
CA ALA A 296 7.88 8.54 9.95
C ALA A 296 7.30 9.93 9.62
N GLU A 297 7.53 10.39 8.41
CA GLU A 297 7.01 11.68 7.92
C GLU A 297 5.92 11.48 6.87
N VAL A 298 4.98 12.42 6.81
CA VAL A 298 3.95 12.46 5.77
C VAL A 298 4.61 12.56 4.39
N GLY A 299 4.15 11.71 3.46
CA GLY A 299 4.69 11.64 2.10
C GLY A 299 5.84 10.65 1.92
N MET A 300 6.43 10.14 3.01
CA MET A 300 7.29 8.98 2.96
C MET A 300 6.45 7.71 2.86
N VAL A 301 6.93 6.76 2.06
CA VAL A 301 6.27 5.47 1.86
C VAL A 301 7.25 4.35 2.24
N PHE A 302 6.78 3.44 3.07
CA PHE A 302 7.53 2.31 3.60
C PHE A 302 6.96 1.02 3.07
N GLN A 303 7.80 0.03 2.79
CA GLN A 303 7.32 -1.34 2.59
C GLN A 303 7.25 -2.03 3.95
N PHE A 304 6.04 -2.29 4.45
CA PHE A 304 5.87 -3.19 5.58
C PHE A 304 6.12 -4.61 5.07
N THR A 305 7.18 -5.23 5.60
CA THR A 305 7.71 -6.50 5.12
C THR A 305 6.59 -7.54 5.03
N ARG A 306 6.42 -8.17 3.86
CA ARG A 306 5.37 -9.17 3.54
C ARG A 306 3.92 -8.67 3.49
N LEU A 307 3.65 -7.41 3.84
CA LEU A 307 2.30 -6.88 3.98
C LEU A 307 1.89 -5.95 2.82
N GLY A 308 2.78 -5.03 2.42
CA GLY A 308 2.46 -4.02 1.40
C GLY A 308 3.28 -2.75 1.56
N TYR A 309 2.84 -1.71 0.87
CA TYR A 309 3.40 -0.37 0.99
C TYR A 309 2.45 0.53 1.77
N PHE A 310 3.00 1.31 2.70
CA PHE A 310 2.25 2.10 3.66
C PHE A 310 2.84 3.49 3.80
N THR A 311 1.98 4.48 4.03
CA THR A 311 2.39 5.88 4.26
C THR A 311 1.66 6.43 5.48
N LEU A 312 2.28 7.38 6.17
CA LEU A 312 1.65 8.08 7.29
C LEU A 312 0.50 8.95 6.77
N ASP A 313 -0.69 8.78 7.32
CA ASP A 313 -1.88 9.55 6.93
C ASP A 313 -1.75 11.00 7.42
N SER A 314 -1.92 11.95 6.50
CA SER A 314 -1.73 13.37 6.79
C SER A 314 -2.85 14.02 7.60
N LYS A 315 -4.00 13.35 7.79
CA LYS A 315 -5.21 13.91 8.38
C LYS A 315 -5.50 13.35 9.77
N TYR A 316 -5.21 12.07 9.97
CA TYR A 316 -5.55 11.33 11.18
C TYR A 316 -4.34 10.96 12.03
N SER A 317 -3.12 11.01 11.49
CA SER A 317 -1.91 10.81 12.31
C SER A 317 -1.67 12.01 13.21
N ILE A 318 -1.41 11.73 14.49
CA ILE A 318 -1.00 12.72 15.48
C ILE A 318 0.24 12.22 16.24
N PRO A 319 1.03 13.11 16.88
CA PRO A 319 2.18 12.69 17.67
C PRO A 319 1.80 11.64 18.73
N GLY A 320 2.51 10.51 18.76
CA GLY A 320 2.25 9.39 19.66
C GLY A 320 1.06 8.48 19.27
N SER A 321 0.41 8.73 18.14
CA SER A 321 -0.63 7.85 17.58
C SER A 321 -0.59 7.88 16.06
N PRO A 322 0.43 7.25 15.44
CA PRO A 322 0.57 7.22 14.00
C PRO A 322 -0.55 6.40 13.33
N VAL A 323 -1.05 6.90 12.20
CA VAL A 323 -2.04 6.22 11.38
C VAL A 323 -1.42 5.93 10.02
N PHE A 324 -1.30 4.66 9.63
CA PHE A 324 -0.72 4.29 8.34
C PHE A 324 -1.80 3.88 7.34
N ASN A 325 -1.79 4.50 6.16
CA ASN A 325 -2.60 4.09 5.02
C ASN A 325 -1.85 3.04 4.20
N ARG A 326 -2.48 1.90 3.88
CA ARG A 326 -1.94 0.96 2.88
C ARG A 326 -2.08 1.56 1.49
N ALA A 327 -0.98 2.01 0.90
CA ALA A 327 -0.94 2.52 -0.46
C ALA A 327 -1.32 1.43 -1.46
N VAL A 328 -0.60 0.31 -1.44
CA VAL A 328 -0.85 -0.84 -2.32
C VAL A 328 -0.30 -2.14 -1.72
N THR A 329 -0.94 -3.27 -2.03
CA THR A 329 -0.46 -4.61 -1.66
C THR A 329 0.83 -4.98 -2.41
N LEU A 330 1.60 -5.96 -1.90
CA LEU A 330 2.83 -6.41 -2.58
C LEU A 330 2.58 -7.09 -3.94
N LYS A 331 1.43 -7.73 -4.08
CA LYS A 331 0.99 -8.40 -5.31
C LYS A 331 -0.47 -8.08 -5.56
N ASP A 332 -0.88 -8.14 -6.82
CA ASP A 332 -2.29 -8.02 -7.16
C ASP A 332 -3.08 -9.21 -6.58
N GLY A 333 -4.15 -8.91 -5.86
CA GLY A 333 -5.08 -9.89 -5.29
C GLY A 333 -6.35 -10.05 -6.12
N TRP A 334 -6.61 -9.14 -7.06
CA TRP A 334 -7.76 -9.20 -7.94
C TRP A 334 -7.45 -10.11 -9.13
N LYS A 335 -8.29 -11.11 -9.34
CA LYS A 335 -8.29 -11.87 -10.59
C LYS A 335 -9.17 -11.11 -11.57
N GLY A 336 -8.59 -10.63 -12.66
CA GLY A 336 -9.29 -9.95 -13.74
C GLY A 336 -10.34 -10.82 -14.42
#